data_AF-A0A7Y4UKQ7-F1
#
_entry.id   AF-A0A7Y4UKQ7-F1
#
_cell.length_a   1.000
_cell.length_b   1.000
_cell.length_c   1.000
_cell.angle_alpha   90.00
_cell.angle_beta   90.00
_cell.angle_gamma   90.00
#
_symmetry.space_group_name_H-M   'P 1'
#
loop_
_entity.id
_entity.type
_entity.pdbx_description
1 polymer ?
#
loop_
_entity_poly.entity_id
_entity_poly.type
_entity_poly.pdbx_seq_one_letter_code
_entity_poly.pdbx_strand_id
1 'polypeptide(L)' 'MSNPRKHFYEFAPFRLDVENRLLLRDDAVIPLKKKAFDTLLILVENRGQVLTKEDLM' A
#
# COMPACT_ATOMS: atom_id res chain seq x y z
N MET A 1 9.18 -5.46 -24.94
CA MET A 1 8.38 -6.04 -23.84
C MET A 1 8.36 -5.05 -22.70
N SER A 2 7.31 -4.22 -22.63
CA SER A 2 7.14 -3.22 -21.58
C SER A 2 6.97 -3.98 -20.26
N ASN A 3 8.02 -4.01 -19.44
CA ASN A 3 7.93 -4.57 -18.10
C ASN A 3 6.78 -3.83 -17.39
N PRO A 4 5.70 -4.49 -16.92
CA PRO A 4 4.69 -3.80 -16.16
C PRO A 4 5.44 -3.14 -14.99
N ARG A 5 5.35 -1.81 -14.93
CA ARG A 5 5.99 -1.05 -13.85
C ARG A 5 5.30 -1.53 -12.58
N LYS A 6 5.93 -2.46 -11.87
CA LYS A 6 5.44 -2.92 -10.58
C LYS A 6 5.24 -1.70 -9.69
N HIS A 7 3.99 -1.41 -9.33
CA HIS A 7 3.66 -0.26 -8.50
C HIS A 7 3.92 -0.66 -7.05
N PHE A 8 5.00 -0.11 -6.49
CA PHE A 8 5.37 -0.29 -5.09
C PHE A 8 5.34 1.04 -4.36
N TYR A 9 4.89 1.00 -3.11
CA TYR A 9 5.11 2.07 -2.14
C TYR A 9 6.07 1.58 -1.07
N GLU A 10 7.05 2.40 -0.71
CA GLU A 10 7.99 2.09 0.36
C GLU A 10 7.90 3.18 1.44
N PHE A 11 7.80 2.75 2.69
CA PHE A 11 7.78 3.63 3.84
C PHE A 11 8.39 2.93 5.04
N ALA A 12 9.53 3.43 5.50
CA ALA A 12 10.31 2.81 6.58
C ALA A 12 10.60 1.31 6.25
N PRO A 13 10.46 0.30 7.14
CA PRO A 13 10.78 -1.09 6.78
C PRO A 13 9.70 -1.73 5.90
N PHE A 14 8.65 -0.99 5.51
CA PHE A 14 7.51 -1.55 4.82
C PHE A 14 7.58 -1.33 3.30
N ARG A 15 7.21 -2.36 2.55
CA ARG A 15 6.97 -2.31 1.11
C ARG A 15 5.55 -2.78 0.82
N LEU A 16 4.77 -1.96 0.12
CA LEU A 16 3.42 -2.28 -0.34
C LEU A 16 3.48 -2.66 -1.82
N ASP A 17 3.19 -3.91 -2.13
CA ASP A 17 3.03 -4.43 -3.49
C ASP A 17 1.56 -4.33 -3.89
N VAL A 18 1.26 -3.36 -4.76
CA VAL A 18 -0.13 -3.08 -5.19
C VAL A 18 -0.65 -4.18 -6.10
N GLU A 19 0.21 -4.73 -6.97
CA GLU A 19 -0.18 -5.77 -7.94
C GLU A 19 -0.54 -7.07 -7.22
N ASN A 20 0.28 -7.48 -6.25
CA ASN A 20 0.08 -8.72 -5.51
C ASN A 20 -0.76 -8.56 -4.24
N ARG A 21 -1.15 -7.32 -3.89
CA ARG A 21 -1.84 -6.97 -2.63
C ARG A 21 -1.10 -7.48 -1.39
N LEU A 22 0.21 -7.27 -1.34
CA LEU A 22 1.07 -7.69 -0.23
C LEU A 22 1.63 -6.48 0.52
N LEU A 23 1.65 -6.58 1.85
CA LEU A 23 2.51 -5.76 2.68
C LEU A 23 3.71 -6.61 3.09
N LEU A 24 4.92 -6.12 2.87
CA LEU A 24 6.13 -6.71 3.39
C LEU A 24 6.71 -5.81 4.47
N ARG A 25 7.37 -6.41 5.46
CA ARG A 25 8.25 -5.74 6.41
C ARG A 25 9.56 -6.50 6.45
N ASP A 26 10.67 -5.82 6.17
CA ASP A 26 11.99 -6.45 6.13
C ASP A 26 11.97 -7.73 5.25
N ASP A 27 11.33 -7.64 4.08
CA ASP A 27 11.08 -8.73 3.11
C ASP A 27 10.17 -9.90 3.57
N ALA A 28 9.63 -9.87 4.79
CA ALA A 28 8.63 -10.82 5.26
C ALA A 28 7.20 -10.34 4.97
N VAL A 29 6.35 -11.22 4.42
CA VAL A 29 4.94 -10.91 4.16
C VAL A 29 4.18 -10.76 5.48
N ILE A 30 3.54 -9.60 5.66
CA ILE A 30 2.58 -9.35 6.72
C ILE A 30 1.17 -9.49 6.15
N PRO A 31 0.38 -10.47 6.62
CA PRO A 31 -0.99 -10.62 6.14
C PRO A 31 -1.85 -9.45 6.62
N LEU A 32 -2.50 -8.79 5.67
CA LEU A 32 -3.53 -7.79 5.94
C LEU A 32 -4.89 -8.26 5.47
N LYS A 33 -5.92 -7.92 6.22
CA LYS A 33 -7.30 -8.02 5.73
C LYS A 33 -7.46 -7.05 4.55
N LYS A 34 -8.28 -7.44 3.57
CA LYS A 34 -8.55 -6.63 2.36
C LYS A 34 -8.82 -5.14 2.68
N LYS A 35 -9.73 -4.85 3.61
CA LYS A 35 -10.06 -3.46 3.97
C LYS A 35 -8.87 -2.69 4.55
N ALA A 36 -8.02 -3.33 5.35
CA ALA A 36 -6.84 -2.69 5.90
C ALA A 36 -5.80 -2.39 4.81
N PHE A 37 -5.65 -3.29 3.83
CA PHE A 37 -4.80 -3.06 2.67
C PHE A 37 -5.31 -1.89 1.83
N ASP A 38 -6.60 -1.89 1.48
CA ASP A 38 -7.22 -0.83 0.68
C ASP A 38 -7.08 0.54 1.38
N THR A 39 -7.33 0.63 2.69
CA THR A 39 -7.12 1.86 3.46
C THR A 39 -5.65 2.30 3.48
N LEU A 40 -4.72 1.36 3.69
CA LEU A 40 -3.29 1.69 3.70
C LEU A 40 -2.83 2.22 2.34
N LEU A 41 -3.32 1.64 1.23
CA LEU A 41 -3.03 2.09 -0.13
C LEU A 41 -3.43 3.56 -0.33
N ILE A 42 -4.67 3.91 0.05
CA ILE A 42 -5.16 5.30 -0.06
C ILE A 42 -4.29 6.26 0.76
N LEU A 43 -3.88 5.86 1.97
CA LEU A 43 -3.05 6.68 2.84
C LEU A 43 -1.63 6.90 2.26
N VAL A 44 -1.01 5.88 1.67
CA VAL A 44 0.34 6.02 1.09
C VAL A 44 0.32 6.75 -0.25
N GLU A 45 -0.75 6.61 -1.03
CA GLU A 45 -0.98 7.38 -2.26
C GLU A 45 -1.12 8.88 -1.95
N ASN A 46 -1.85 9.23 -0.90
CA ASN A 46 -2.10 10.61 -0.47
C ASN A 46 -1.18 11.06 0.67
N ARG A 47 0.07 10.58 0.68
CA ARG A 47 1.03 10.89 1.76
C ARG A 47 1.12 12.38 2.06
N GLY A 48 1.11 12.73 3.35
CA GLY A 48 1.23 14.12 3.81
C GLY A 48 -0.05 14.95 3.71
N GLN A 49 -1.16 14.37 3.25
CA GLN A 49 -2.48 15.00 3.26
C GLN A 49 -3.32 14.46 4.41
N VAL A 50 -4.14 15.33 5.02
CA VAL A 50 -5.16 14.92 5.97
C VAL A 50 -6.37 14.48 5.18
N LEU A 51 -6.78 13.21 5.35
CA LEU A 51 -7.97 12.64 4.72
C LEU A 51 -9.11 12.55 5.73
N THR A 52 -10.35 12.78 5.28
CA THR A 52 -11.54 12.55 6.09
C THR A 52 -11.97 11.09 6.05
N LYS A 53 -13.04 10.76 6.78
CA LYS A 53 -13.61 9.42 6.77
C LYS A 53 -14.26 9.11 5.41
N GLU A 54 -14.85 10.12 4.79
CA GLU A 54 -15.51 10.06 3.48
C GLU A 54 -14.49 9.80 2.37
N ASP A 55 -13.27 10.36 2.47
CA ASP A 55 -12.17 10.09 1.54
C ASP A 55 -11.68 8.62 1.58
N LEU A 56 -11.97 7.89 2.67
CA LEU A 56 -11.59 6.49 2.89
C LEU A 56 -12.74 5.49 2.59
N MET A 57 -13.92 5.97 2.15
CA MET A 57 -15.13 5.17 1.96
C MET A 57 -15.47 4.89 0.50
#